data_AF-A0A182VAU7-F1
#
_entry.id   AF-A0A182VAU7-F1
#
_cell.length_a   1.000
_cell.length_b   1.000
_cell.length_c   1.000
_cell.angle_alpha   90.00
_cell.angle_beta   90.00
_cell.angle_gamma   90.00
#
_symmetry.space_group_name_H-M   'P 1'
#
loop_
_entity.id
_entity.type
_entity.pdbx_description
1 polymer ?
#
loop_
_entity_poly.entity_id
_entity_poly.type
_entity_poly.pdbx_seq_one_letter_code
_entity_poly.pdbx_strand_id
1 'polypeptide(L)'
;MSSLLVWCALLQTLLLVTLRLGDCAIAVDANRTSALEEARLQRENLVRKYLKRLKKEEGALKLVGGRGDFEGNVEIFHAGKWGAICDDEWDQAEAEVVCRQLGFPGHVKPTHTGHFGRAKRKFWMDNLWCGGKEAELTDCRFDGWGANDCESGEAAGVICKQHATDTTTTSKPVPVELKVPKERFSQRLELRLVGGRVEGEGRVEVRIVDGLGGAGPWGSVCGDGWGLLEGNVVCRQLNLGYANNAVQTDFFSDEADGKGLPERVLLSGTECYGNESTLADCLHDPIGWDTVGTCSERKGHVAAVTCVPAMADLVFDHVEMEQSLHLEDRLMYLLQCAMEENCVATQAYEIQRDNPNWHLETRRLLKFTARVVNMGTADFRPHIPKHLWEWHLCHMHYHSMEVFATFDVIDGQGRKVAEGHKASFCLEDNQCLPGVEPRYACANYGDQGISVNCSDIYRHNIDCQWVDISELDFGEYTMRVAINPEFKVPEMRFDNNAATCRLLYTQTYARVFDCKHERP
;
A
#
# COMPACT_ATOMS: atom_id res chain seq x y z
N MET A 1 -57.46 64.09 14.28
CA MET A 1 -56.81 63.39 13.15
C MET A 1 -55.41 62.88 13.54
N SER A 2 -55.23 62.23 14.70
CA SER A 2 -53.87 61.95 15.20
C SER A 2 -53.64 60.52 15.72
N SER A 3 -54.65 59.66 15.71
CA SER A 3 -54.52 58.29 16.26
C SER A 3 -54.59 57.18 15.20
N LEU A 4 -55.00 57.50 13.96
CA LEU A 4 -55.13 56.54 12.85
C LEU A 4 -53.85 56.39 12.01
N LEU A 5 -52.97 57.41 11.99
CA LEU A 5 -51.70 57.37 11.24
C LEU A 5 -50.63 56.54 11.95
N VAL A 6 -50.64 56.50 13.29
CA VAL A 6 -49.65 55.74 14.09
C VAL A 6 -49.91 54.23 14.01
N TRP A 7 -51.17 53.81 13.92
CA TRP A 7 -51.54 52.39 13.78
C TRP A 7 -51.25 51.83 12.39
N CYS A 8 -51.34 52.64 11.34
CA CYS A 8 -51.05 52.22 9.97
C CYS A 8 -49.53 52.00 9.75
N ALA A 9 -48.69 52.85 10.34
CA ALA A 9 -47.23 52.73 10.28
C ALA A 9 -46.70 51.50 11.05
N LEU A 10 -47.25 51.20 12.22
CA LEU A 10 -46.86 50.02 13.02
C LEU A 10 -47.27 48.69 12.35
N LEU A 11 -48.45 48.64 11.71
CA LEU A 11 -48.89 47.46 10.94
C LEU A 11 -48.05 47.24 9.68
N GLN A 12 -47.63 48.30 8.97
CA GLN A 12 -46.75 48.16 7.80
C GLN A 12 -45.35 47.67 8.18
N THR A 13 -44.79 48.13 9.32
CA THR A 13 -43.49 47.64 9.79
C THR A 13 -43.55 46.19 10.31
N LEU A 14 -44.66 45.79 10.95
CA LEU A 14 -44.82 44.40 11.43
C LEU A 14 -45.01 43.41 10.27
N LEU A 15 -45.73 43.81 9.20
CA LEU A 15 -45.91 42.99 8.00
C LEU A 15 -44.61 42.82 7.20
N LEU A 16 -43.78 43.86 7.12
CA LEU A 16 -42.48 43.80 6.43
C LEU A 16 -41.44 42.94 7.18
N VAL A 17 -41.53 42.86 8.51
CA VAL A 17 -40.62 42.03 9.33
C VAL A 17 -41.04 40.55 9.30
N THR A 18 -42.34 40.24 9.25
CA THR A 18 -42.81 38.84 9.11
C THR A 18 -42.59 38.27 7.71
N LEU A 19 -42.69 39.10 6.65
CA LEU A 19 -42.32 38.72 5.28
C LEU A 19 -40.81 38.38 5.16
N ARG A 20 -39.93 39.18 5.78
CA ARG A 20 -38.46 38.93 5.71
C ARG A 20 -38.00 37.71 6.51
N LEU A 21 -38.71 37.31 7.57
CA LEU A 21 -38.37 36.11 8.35
C LEU A 21 -38.88 34.81 7.69
N GLY A 22 -40.02 34.87 6.98
CA GLY A 22 -40.54 33.75 6.18
C GLY A 22 -39.66 33.40 4.98
N ASP A 23 -39.13 34.41 4.28
CA ASP A 23 -38.26 34.23 3.12
C ASP A 23 -36.90 33.58 3.48
N CYS A 24 -36.41 33.80 4.70
CA CYS A 24 -35.13 33.22 5.16
C CYS A 24 -35.27 31.74 5.56
N ALA A 25 -36.40 31.34 6.17
CA ALA A 25 -36.67 29.95 6.52
C ALA A 25 -36.92 29.07 5.28
N ILE A 26 -37.63 29.59 4.27
CA ILE A 26 -37.87 28.90 2.99
C ILE A 26 -36.57 28.75 2.18
N ALA A 27 -35.69 29.76 2.21
CA ALA A 27 -34.38 29.70 1.55
C ALA A 27 -33.43 28.68 2.20
N VAL A 28 -33.48 28.48 3.53
CA VAL A 28 -32.65 27.50 4.24
C VAL A 28 -33.10 26.06 3.96
N ASP A 29 -34.39 25.78 3.89
CA ASP A 29 -34.91 24.44 3.55
C ASP A 29 -34.67 24.09 2.07
N ALA A 30 -34.85 25.03 1.15
CA ALA A 30 -34.58 24.83 -0.28
C ALA A 30 -33.09 24.54 -0.57
N ASN A 31 -32.18 25.21 0.13
CA ASN A 31 -30.72 25.01 0.01
C ASN A 31 -30.27 23.67 0.63
N ARG A 32 -30.96 23.21 1.69
CA ARG A 32 -30.71 21.90 2.31
C ARG A 32 -31.20 20.75 1.45
N THR A 33 -32.33 20.91 0.75
CA THR A 33 -32.82 19.93 -0.22
C THR A 33 -31.93 19.85 -1.45
N SER A 34 -31.40 20.98 -1.96
CA SER A 34 -30.48 20.94 -3.12
C SER A 34 -29.14 20.33 -2.77
N ALA A 35 -28.57 20.59 -1.59
CA ALA A 35 -27.34 19.95 -1.14
C ALA A 35 -27.47 18.43 -0.96
N LEU A 36 -28.64 17.96 -0.50
CA LEU A 36 -28.93 16.53 -0.39
C LEU A 36 -29.06 15.87 -1.79
N GLU A 37 -29.66 16.58 -2.73
CA GLU A 37 -29.86 16.13 -4.11
C GLU A 37 -28.54 16.13 -4.90
N GLU A 38 -27.67 17.12 -4.68
CA GLU A 38 -26.29 17.14 -5.18
C GLU A 38 -25.45 15.99 -4.61
N ALA A 39 -25.53 15.73 -3.30
CA ALA A 39 -24.85 14.59 -2.68
C ALA A 39 -25.34 13.24 -3.24
N ARG A 40 -26.64 13.12 -3.51
CA ARG A 40 -27.23 11.95 -4.17
C ARG A 40 -26.70 11.77 -5.59
N LEU A 41 -26.64 12.86 -6.37
CA LEU A 41 -26.11 12.85 -7.74
C LEU A 41 -24.61 12.50 -7.77
N GLN A 42 -23.82 13.03 -6.82
CA GLN A 42 -22.41 12.67 -6.66
C GLN A 42 -22.23 11.19 -6.33
N ARG A 43 -23.06 10.63 -5.45
CA ARG A 43 -23.05 9.19 -5.14
C ARG A 43 -23.42 8.36 -6.37
N GLU A 44 -24.46 8.74 -7.11
CA GLU A 44 -24.86 8.05 -8.35
C GLU A 44 -23.74 8.08 -9.40
N ASN A 45 -23.06 9.22 -9.56
CA ASN A 45 -21.92 9.36 -10.47
C ASN A 45 -20.70 8.53 -10.03
N LEU A 46 -20.40 8.48 -8.74
CA LEU A 46 -19.33 7.65 -8.19
C LEU A 46 -19.63 6.16 -8.40
N VAL A 47 -20.85 5.73 -8.09
CA VAL A 47 -21.31 4.35 -8.31
C VAL A 47 -21.22 4.00 -9.80
N ARG A 48 -21.67 4.89 -10.70
CA ARG A 48 -21.54 4.69 -12.15
C ARG A 48 -20.08 4.59 -12.60
N LYS A 49 -19.18 5.42 -12.07
CA LYS A 49 -17.74 5.37 -12.37
C LYS A 49 -17.12 4.07 -11.87
N TYR A 50 -17.48 3.64 -10.67
CA TYR A 50 -16.99 2.40 -10.06
C TYR A 50 -17.48 1.18 -10.84
N LEU A 51 -18.77 1.12 -11.19
CA LEU A 51 -19.34 0.06 -12.03
C LEU A 51 -18.71 0.03 -13.42
N LYS A 52 -18.38 1.18 -14.01
CA LYS A 52 -17.67 1.24 -15.29
C LYS A 52 -16.25 0.68 -15.21
N ARG A 53 -15.53 0.91 -14.10
CA ARG A 53 -14.21 0.34 -13.85
C ARG A 53 -14.30 -1.17 -13.61
N LEU A 54 -15.20 -1.61 -12.74
CA LEU A 54 -15.42 -3.04 -12.50
C LEU A 54 -15.78 -3.79 -13.79
N LYS A 55 -16.62 -3.20 -14.64
CA LYS A 55 -16.95 -3.77 -15.94
C LYS A 55 -15.74 -3.83 -16.91
N LYS A 56 -14.73 -2.98 -16.71
CA LYS A 56 -13.48 -3.02 -17.50
C LYS A 56 -12.54 -4.14 -17.02
N GLU A 57 -12.57 -4.45 -15.74
CA GLU A 57 -11.70 -5.47 -15.11
C GLU A 57 -12.35 -6.87 -15.06
N GLU A 58 -13.65 -6.97 -15.34
CA GLU A 58 -14.37 -8.23 -15.45
C GLU A 58 -13.69 -9.16 -16.48
N GLY A 59 -13.40 -10.40 -16.07
CA GLY A 59 -12.71 -11.38 -16.91
C GLY A 59 -11.19 -11.21 -16.96
N ALA A 60 -10.61 -10.23 -16.26
CA ALA A 60 -9.15 -10.09 -16.17
C ALA A 60 -8.51 -11.28 -15.47
N LEU A 61 -7.32 -11.66 -15.93
CA LEU A 61 -6.54 -12.78 -15.41
C LEU A 61 -5.27 -12.30 -14.71
N LYS A 62 -4.80 -13.10 -13.76
CA LYS A 62 -3.44 -12.99 -13.19
C LYS A 62 -2.93 -14.36 -12.78
N LEU A 63 -1.61 -14.50 -12.71
CA LEU A 63 -0.94 -15.72 -12.24
C LEU A 63 -0.42 -15.53 -10.81
N VAL A 64 -0.62 -16.52 -9.95
CA VAL A 64 -0.20 -16.48 -8.54
C VAL A 64 0.60 -17.72 -8.15
N GLY A 65 1.59 -17.56 -7.28
CA GLY A 65 2.39 -18.66 -6.72
C GLY A 65 3.52 -19.21 -7.60
N GLY A 66 3.70 -18.70 -8.82
CA GLY A 66 4.84 -19.05 -9.67
C GLY A 66 6.09 -18.22 -9.37
N ARG A 67 7.25 -18.63 -9.94
CA ARG A 67 8.55 -17.95 -9.72
C ARG A 67 8.73 -16.68 -10.56
N GLY A 68 7.80 -16.39 -11.47
CA GLY A 68 7.80 -15.20 -12.30
C GLY A 68 6.49 -15.07 -13.07
N ASP A 69 6.35 -13.99 -13.84
CA ASP A 69 5.07 -13.57 -14.41
C ASP A 69 4.49 -14.50 -15.49
N PHE A 70 5.26 -15.50 -15.92
CA PHE A 70 4.88 -16.46 -16.97
C PHE A 70 4.42 -17.81 -16.42
N GLU A 71 4.42 -18.03 -15.11
CA GLU A 71 3.94 -19.28 -14.51
C GLU A 71 3.14 -19.02 -13.23
N GLY A 72 2.12 -19.83 -12.95
CA GLY A 72 1.31 -19.70 -11.72
C GLY A 72 -0.08 -20.31 -11.84
N ASN A 73 -0.80 -20.38 -10.71
CA ASN A 73 -2.23 -20.67 -10.71
C ASN A 73 -3.00 -19.48 -11.30
N VAL A 74 -4.05 -19.77 -12.06
CA VAL A 74 -4.85 -18.75 -12.72
C VAL A 74 -5.93 -18.25 -11.76
N GLU A 75 -5.94 -16.94 -11.50
CA GLU A 75 -7.09 -16.27 -10.87
C GLU A 75 -7.80 -15.39 -11.89
N ILE A 76 -9.14 -15.35 -11.83
CA ILE A 76 -10.00 -14.52 -12.66
C ILE A 76 -10.79 -13.51 -11.82
N PHE A 77 -10.95 -12.31 -12.35
CA PHE A 77 -11.76 -11.27 -11.72
C PHE A 77 -13.21 -11.34 -12.18
N HIS A 78 -14.13 -11.57 -11.24
CA HIS A 78 -15.56 -11.61 -11.51
C HIS A 78 -16.34 -10.97 -10.35
N ALA A 79 -17.39 -10.21 -10.67
CA ALA A 79 -18.27 -9.57 -9.67
C ALA A 79 -17.50 -8.77 -8.59
N GLY A 80 -16.42 -8.10 -8.99
CA GLY A 80 -15.62 -7.25 -8.11
C GLY A 80 -14.62 -7.99 -7.21
N LYS A 81 -14.41 -9.30 -7.40
CA LYS A 81 -13.47 -10.11 -6.61
C LYS A 81 -12.69 -11.07 -7.49
N TRP A 82 -11.41 -11.26 -7.16
CA TRP A 82 -10.61 -12.35 -7.71
C TRP A 82 -11.05 -13.69 -7.13
N GLY A 83 -10.99 -14.74 -7.93
CA GLY A 83 -11.22 -16.13 -7.53
C GLY A 83 -10.41 -17.10 -8.37
N ALA A 84 -10.27 -18.32 -7.89
CA ALA A 84 -9.53 -19.39 -8.54
C ALA A 84 -10.34 -20.03 -9.69
N ILE A 85 -9.68 -20.85 -10.49
CA ILE A 85 -10.28 -21.65 -11.54
C ILE A 85 -10.01 -23.12 -11.22
N CYS A 86 -11.03 -23.97 -11.37
CA CYS A 86 -10.88 -25.40 -11.12
C CYS A 86 -10.11 -26.08 -12.26
N ASP A 87 -9.32 -27.10 -11.95
CA ASP A 87 -8.52 -27.85 -12.93
C ASP A 87 -9.25 -29.04 -13.57
N ASP A 88 -10.53 -29.22 -13.27
CA ASP A 88 -11.41 -30.16 -13.97
C ASP A 88 -11.63 -29.72 -15.41
N GLU A 89 -11.42 -30.67 -16.33
CA GLU A 89 -11.37 -30.46 -17.79
C GLU A 89 -10.34 -29.41 -18.26
N TRP A 90 -9.39 -29.01 -17.41
CA TRP A 90 -8.38 -28.00 -17.75
C TRP A 90 -7.26 -28.53 -18.65
N ASP A 91 -7.25 -28.19 -19.94
CA ASP A 91 -6.28 -28.75 -20.87
C ASP A 91 -5.41 -27.68 -21.58
N GLN A 92 -4.75 -28.10 -22.66
CA GLN A 92 -3.85 -27.25 -23.44
C GLN A 92 -4.59 -26.09 -24.12
N ALA A 93 -5.87 -26.27 -24.46
CA ALA A 93 -6.71 -25.26 -25.08
C ALA A 93 -6.96 -24.09 -24.12
N GLU A 94 -7.31 -24.36 -22.87
CA GLU A 94 -7.49 -23.35 -21.81
C GLU A 94 -6.16 -22.64 -21.55
N ALA A 95 -5.06 -23.40 -21.42
CA ALA A 95 -3.74 -22.83 -21.21
C ALA A 95 -3.31 -21.90 -22.35
N GLU A 96 -3.62 -22.24 -23.60
CA GLU A 96 -3.34 -21.38 -24.76
C GLU A 96 -4.12 -20.06 -24.71
N VAL A 97 -5.40 -20.12 -24.34
CA VAL A 97 -6.25 -18.92 -24.19
C VAL A 97 -5.70 -18.03 -23.07
N VAL A 98 -5.40 -18.59 -21.89
CA VAL A 98 -4.85 -17.85 -20.76
C VAL A 98 -3.54 -17.16 -21.12
N CYS A 99 -2.57 -17.92 -21.67
CA CYS A 99 -1.27 -17.36 -21.99
C CYS A 99 -1.37 -16.26 -23.06
N ARG A 100 -2.22 -16.43 -24.08
CA ARG A 100 -2.46 -15.39 -25.09
C ARG A 100 -3.16 -14.17 -24.50
N GLN A 101 -4.17 -14.36 -23.66
CA GLN A 101 -4.89 -13.27 -22.99
C GLN A 101 -3.95 -12.44 -22.09
N LEU A 102 -2.96 -13.09 -21.47
CA LEU A 102 -1.91 -12.45 -20.68
C LEU A 102 -0.77 -11.85 -21.52
N GLY A 103 -0.80 -12.00 -22.84
CA GLY A 103 0.17 -11.41 -23.77
C GLY A 103 1.39 -12.27 -24.09
N PHE A 104 1.41 -13.54 -23.67
CA PHE A 104 2.47 -14.49 -24.01
C PHE A 104 2.26 -15.12 -25.41
N PRO A 105 3.33 -15.54 -26.09
CA PRO A 105 3.26 -16.15 -27.43
C PRO A 105 2.59 -17.54 -27.46
N GLY A 106 2.24 -18.11 -26.32
CA GLY A 106 1.52 -19.37 -26.18
C GLY A 106 1.85 -20.06 -24.86
N HIS A 107 1.35 -21.28 -24.67
CA HIS A 107 1.63 -22.06 -23.46
C HIS A 107 2.75 -23.10 -23.65
N VAL A 108 3.40 -23.48 -22.55
CA VAL A 108 4.29 -24.64 -22.41
C VAL A 108 3.49 -25.85 -21.94
N LYS A 109 2.72 -25.70 -20.85
CA LYS A 109 1.79 -26.73 -20.34
C LYS A 109 0.73 -26.13 -19.40
N PRO A 110 -0.47 -26.71 -19.35
CA PRO A 110 -1.37 -26.55 -18.21
C PRO A 110 -0.77 -27.22 -16.96
N THR A 111 -1.20 -26.77 -15.79
CA THR A 111 -0.90 -27.40 -14.51
C THR A 111 -2.17 -27.62 -13.71
N HIS A 112 -2.15 -28.69 -12.93
CA HIS A 112 -3.29 -29.25 -12.21
C HIS A 112 -2.96 -29.39 -10.73
N THR A 113 -3.95 -29.73 -9.91
CA THR A 113 -3.81 -30.13 -8.51
C THR A 113 -3.07 -29.10 -7.67
N GLY A 114 -3.26 -27.81 -7.99
CA GLY A 114 -2.66 -26.71 -7.27
C GLY A 114 -1.13 -26.72 -7.34
N HIS A 115 -0.59 -26.93 -8.53
CA HIS A 115 0.86 -27.01 -8.78
C HIS A 115 1.65 -25.82 -8.18
N PHE A 116 1.07 -24.62 -8.19
CA PHE A 116 1.67 -23.40 -7.63
C PHE A 116 1.11 -23.02 -6.25
N GLY A 117 0.47 -23.97 -5.57
CA GLY A 117 -0.22 -23.81 -4.29
C GLY A 117 -1.71 -24.12 -4.40
N ARG A 118 -2.37 -24.26 -3.24
CA ARG A 118 -3.82 -24.46 -3.17
C ARG A 118 -4.57 -23.18 -3.54
N ALA A 119 -5.78 -23.31 -4.05
CA ALA A 119 -6.68 -22.17 -4.26
C ALA A 119 -6.95 -21.48 -2.92
N LYS A 120 -6.53 -20.20 -2.81
CA LYS A 120 -6.75 -19.36 -1.61
C LYS A 120 -8.09 -18.63 -1.64
N ARG A 121 -8.69 -18.52 -2.82
CA ARG A 121 -9.95 -17.84 -3.07
C ARG A 121 -10.95 -18.85 -3.58
N LYS A 122 -12.24 -18.52 -3.48
CA LYS A 122 -13.31 -19.35 -4.05
C LYS A 122 -13.10 -19.57 -5.56
N PHE A 123 -13.56 -20.70 -6.06
CA PHE A 123 -13.58 -20.98 -7.49
C PHE A 123 -14.68 -20.18 -8.18
N TRP A 124 -14.32 -19.54 -9.29
CA TRP A 124 -15.27 -18.79 -10.12
C TRP A 124 -15.70 -19.55 -11.37
N MET A 125 -14.87 -20.45 -11.86
CA MET A 125 -15.11 -21.23 -13.07
C MET A 125 -14.68 -22.68 -12.84
N ASP A 126 -15.39 -23.59 -13.48
CA ASP A 126 -15.23 -25.03 -13.39
C ASP A 126 -15.72 -25.69 -14.70
N ASN A 127 -15.18 -26.87 -15.03
CA ASN A 127 -15.39 -27.62 -16.26
C ASN A 127 -15.26 -26.72 -17.50
N LEU A 128 -14.09 -26.07 -17.63
CA LEU A 128 -13.84 -25.18 -18.77
C LEU A 128 -13.59 -25.99 -20.03
N TRP A 129 -14.29 -25.61 -21.09
CA TRP A 129 -14.14 -26.19 -22.42
C TRP A 129 -13.91 -25.09 -23.45
N CYS A 130 -12.65 -24.85 -23.77
CA CYS A 130 -12.15 -23.94 -24.79
C CYS A 130 -11.79 -24.68 -26.08
N GLY A 131 -11.89 -23.99 -27.22
CA GLY A 131 -11.36 -24.42 -28.52
C GLY A 131 -9.92 -23.98 -28.79
N GLY A 132 -9.31 -23.19 -27.88
CA GLY A 132 -7.95 -22.63 -27.96
C GLY A 132 -7.83 -21.34 -28.78
N LYS A 133 -8.94 -20.83 -29.32
CA LYS A 133 -8.99 -19.66 -30.24
C LYS A 133 -9.76 -18.47 -29.68
N GLU A 134 -10.34 -18.64 -28.51
CA GLU A 134 -11.07 -17.63 -27.75
C GLU A 134 -10.16 -16.45 -27.39
N ALA A 135 -10.69 -15.24 -27.43
CA ALA A 135 -9.91 -14.05 -27.08
C ALA A 135 -9.72 -13.95 -25.56
N GLU A 136 -10.76 -14.29 -24.80
CA GLU A 136 -10.77 -14.27 -23.35
C GLU A 136 -11.27 -15.61 -22.81
N LEU A 137 -10.81 -15.98 -21.61
CA LEU A 137 -11.22 -17.22 -20.95
C LEU A 137 -12.73 -17.26 -20.66
N THR A 138 -13.35 -16.09 -20.48
CA THR A 138 -14.81 -15.95 -20.29
C THR A 138 -15.65 -16.25 -21.53
N ASP A 139 -15.02 -16.33 -22.72
CA ASP A 139 -15.70 -16.74 -23.95
C ASP A 139 -15.80 -18.27 -24.07
N CYS A 140 -15.03 -19.01 -23.28
CA CYS A 140 -15.11 -20.46 -23.24
C CYS A 140 -16.41 -20.91 -22.55
N ARG A 141 -16.82 -22.15 -22.83
CA ARG A 141 -17.94 -22.76 -22.12
C ARG A 141 -17.47 -23.23 -20.75
N PHE A 142 -18.28 -23.01 -19.71
CA PHE A 142 -18.05 -23.49 -18.34
C PHE A 142 -19.41 -23.60 -17.63
N ASP A 143 -19.45 -24.24 -16.47
CA ASP A 143 -20.72 -24.59 -15.77
C ASP A 143 -21.45 -23.39 -15.12
N GLY A 144 -20.89 -22.20 -15.26
CA GLY A 144 -21.44 -20.95 -14.77
C GLY A 144 -20.69 -20.40 -13.56
N TRP A 145 -20.84 -19.09 -13.33
CA TRP A 145 -20.05 -18.38 -12.34
C TRP A 145 -20.27 -18.89 -10.92
N GLY A 146 -19.20 -19.39 -10.30
CA GLY A 146 -19.19 -19.90 -8.93
C GLY A 146 -19.90 -21.24 -8.75
N ALA A 147 -20.37 -21.89 -9.82
CA ALA A 147 -20.83 -23.27 -9.79
C ALA A 147 -19.60 -24.17 -9.96
N ASN A 148 -19.26 -24.91 -8.90
CA ASN A 148 -18.13 -25.84 -8.85
C ASN A 148 -18.34 -26.85 -7.72
N ASP A 149 -17.75 -28.02 -7.83
CA ASP A 149 -17.62 -29.01 -6.74
C ASP A 149 -16.16 -29.23 -6.30
N CYS A 150 -15.26 -28.34 -6.74
CA CYS A 150 -13.83 -28.44 -6.53
C CYS A 150 -13.35 -28.08 -5.11
N GLU A 151 -12.38 -28.84 -4.64
CA GLU A 151 -11.64 -28.63 -3.40
C GLU A 151 -10.49 -27.65 -3.60
N SER A 152 -9.96 -27.09 -2.50
CA SER A 152 -8.85 -26.13 -2.57
C SER A 152 -7.56 -26.67 -3.24
N GLY A 153 -7.44 -28.00 -3.38
CA GLY A 153 -6.34 -28.64 -4.10
C GLY A 153 -6.48 -28.59 -5.62
N GLU A 154 -7.65 -28.26 -6.15
CA GLU A 154 -8.00 -28.39 -7.57
C GLU A 154 -7.82 -27.06 -8.31
N ALA A 155 -6.74 -26.34 -7.98
CA ALA A 155 -6.45 -25.07 -8.63
C ALA A 155 -5.76 -25.28 -9.98
N ALA A 156 -6.37 -24.74 -11.03
CA ALA A 156 -5.80 -24.67 -12.37
C ALA A 156 -4.66 -23.66 -12.44
N GLY A 157 -3.62 -24.01 -13.20
CA GLY A 157 -2.49 -23.14 -13.47
C GLY A 157 -1.93 -23.31 -14.88
N VAL A 158 -0.97 -22.46 -15.22
CA VAL A 158 -0.29 -22.49 -16.52
C VAL A 158 1.20 -22.20 -16.38
N ILE A 159 1.97 -22.71 -17.34
CA ILE A 159 3.32 -22.23 -17.64
C ILE A 159 3.29 -21.72 -19.08
N CYS A 160 3.54 -20.43 -19.27
CA CYS A 160 3.55 -19.76 -20.56
C CYS A 160 4.94 -19.77 -21.21
N LYS A 161 4.97 -19.75 -22.54
CA LYS A 161 6.21 -19.61 -23.30
C LYS A 161 6.75 -18.21 -23.10
N GLN A 162 7.98 -18.12 -22.66
CA GLN A 162 8.73 -16.87 -22.69
C GLN A 162 9.01 -16.50 -24.15
N HIS A 163 9.09 -15.20 -24.46
CA HIS A 163 9.56 -14.77 -25.76
C HIS A 163 10.97 -15.30 -25.99
N ALA A 164 11.18 -16.02 -27.10
CA ALA A 164 12.48 -16.58 -27.44
C ALA A 164 13.53 -15.47 -27.54
N THR A 165 14.40 -15.37 -26.55
CA THR A 165 15.63 -14.60 -26.65
C THR A 165 16.63 -15.41 -27.47
N ASP A 166 16.96 -14.94 -28.67
CA ASP A 166 17.98 -15.51 -29.55
C ASP A 166 19.33 -15.70 -28.81
N THR A 167 19.63 -16.94 -28.42
CA THR A 167 20.95 -17.37 -27.94
C THR A 167 21.82 -17.79 -29.12
N THR A 168 22.51 -16.84 -29.77
CA THR A 168 23.83 -17.07 -30.38
C THR A 168 24.72 -15.84 -30.22
N THR A 169 25.93 -16.10 -29.72
CA THR A 169 27.02 -15.17 -29.41
C THR A 169 27.28 -14.09 -30.47
N THR A 170 26.78 -12.89 -30.20
CA THR A 170 27.63 -11.71 -30.06
C THR A 170 27.17 -11.02 -28.80
N SER A 171 28.11 -10.60 -27.95
CA SER A 171 27.85 -9.63 -26.90
C SER A 171 27.36 -8.34 -27.55
N LYS A 172 26.09 -8.28 -27.94
CA LYS A 172 25.37 -7.03 -27.78
C LYS A 172 25.15 -6.95 -26.29
N PRO A 173 25.76 -5.98 -25.60
CA PRO A 173 25.41 -5.76 -24.22
C PRO A 173 23.88 -5.63 -24.22
N VAL A 174 23.20 -6.49 -23.44
CA VAL A 174 22.14 -5.94 -22.61
C VAL A 174 22.78 -4.65 -22.10
N PRO A 175 22.22 -3.46 -22.35
CA PRO A 175 22.53 -2.41 -21.42
C PRO A 175 22.10 -3.05 -20.10
N VAL A 176 23.07 -3.60 -19.37
CA VAL A 176 23.29 -3.14 -18.02
C VAL A 176 22.94 -1.69 -18.18
N GLU A 177 21.72 -1.32 -17.77
CA GLU A 177 21.55 0.02 -17.26
C GLU A 177 22.72 0.08 -16.29
N LEU A 178 23.84 0.61 -16.79
CA LEU A 178 24.82 1.25 -15.97
C LEU A 178 23.89 2.09 -15.15
N LYS A 179 23.64 1.69 -13.90
CA LYS A 179 22.96 2.54 -12.94
C LYS A 179 23.74 3.81 -13.09
N VAL A 180 23.17 4.74 -13.85
CA VAL A 180 23.92 5.91 -14.25
C VAL A 180 24.18 6.53 -12.89
N PRO A 181 25.45 6.69 -12.47
CA PRO A 181 25.73 7.05 -11.09
C PRO A 181 24.90 8.28 -10.79
N LYS A 182 23.90 8.13 -9.92
CA LYS A 182 23.04 9.25 -9.61
C LYS A 182 23.89 10.25 -8.87
N GLU A 183 23.86 11.49 -9.30
CA GLU A 183 24.72 12.52 -8.75
C GLU A 183 23.91 13.48 -7.90
N ARG A 184 24.57 14.02 -6.87
CA ARG A 184 24.01 15.14 -6.12
C ARG A 184 24.18 16.42 -6.92
N PHE A 185 23.15 17.24 -6.93
CA PHE A 185 23.17 18.46 -7.71
C PHE A 185 23.98 19.54 -6.99
N SER A 186 25.07 20.01 -7.62
CA SER A 186 26.01 20.96 -6.98
C SER A 186 25.51 22.42 -6.98
N GLN A 187 24.49 22.73 -7.78
CA GLN A 187 23.93 24.08 -7.88
C GLN A 187 22.64 24.19 -7.04
N ARG A 188 22.21 25.43 -6.78
CA ARG A 188 21.01 25.69 -5.98
C ARG A 188 19.75 25.44 -6.81
N LEU A 189 18.87 24.59 -6.32
CA LEU A 189 17.53 24.39 -6.86
C LEU A 189 16.49 25.18 -6.05
N GLU A 190 15.61 25.88 -6.74
CA GLU A 190 14.43 26.52 -6.16
C GLU A 190 13.17 25.81 -6.64
N LEU A 191 12.18 25.71 -5.74
CA LEU A 191 10.96 24.95 -5.96
C LEU A 191 9.73 25.83 -5.81
N ARG A 192 8.64 25.44 -6.46
CA ARG A 192 7.29 25.95 -6.21
C ARG A 192 6.24 24.89 -6.49
N LEU A 193 5.08 25.03 -5.85
CA LEU A 193 3.88 24.26 -6.17
C LEU A 193 2.97 25.08 -7.09
N VAL A 194 2.40 24.43 -8.11
CA VAL A 194 1.50 25.09 -9.07
C VAL A 194 0.26 24.23 -9.31
N GLY A 195 -0.88 24.88 -9.56
CA GLY A 195 -2.14 24.22 -9.93
C GLY A 195 -2.94 23.62 -8.78
N GLY A 196 -2.48 23.76 -7.54
CA GLY A 196 -3.24 23.39 -6.35
C GLY A 196 -4.33 24.39 -5.98
N ARG A 197 -5.36 23.93 -5.27
CA ARG A 197 -6.43 24.79 -4.73
C ARG A 197 -5.98 25.51 -3.46
N VAL A 198 -5.01 24.93 -2.75
CA VAL A 198 -4.39 25.49 -1.55
C VAL A 198 -2.87 25.59 -1.75
N GLU A 199 -2.22 26.46 -0.98
CA GLU A 199 -0.75 26.65 -1.05
C GLU A 199 0.05 25.38 -0.74
N GLY A 200 -0.56 24.45 0.00
CA GLY A 200 0.04 23.18 0.39
C GLY A 200 -0.05 22.06 -0.65
N GLU A 201 -0.69 22.27 -1.81
CA GLU A 201 -0.80 21.21 -2.83
C GLU A 201 -0.42 21.71 -4.21
N GLY A 202 0.03 20.80 -5.07
CA GLY A 202 0.25 21.11 -6.48
C GLY A 202 1.33 20.26 -7.11
N ARG A 203 1.54 20.48 -8.42
CA ARG A 203 2.68 19.91 -9.14
C ARG A 203 3.97 20.57 -8.68
N VAL A 204 5.05 19.80 -8.63
CA VAL A 204 6.36 20.29 -8.26
C VAL A 204 7.07 20.84 -9.50
N GLU A 205 7.36 22.13 -9.49
CA GLU A 205 8.22 22.77 -10.48
C GLU A 205 9.54 23.20 -9.84
N VAL A 206 10.62 23.03 -10.58
CA VAL A 206 11.97 23.41 -10.16
C VAL A 206 12.58 24.40 -11.13
N ARG A 207 13.51 25.21 -10.63
CA ARG A 207 14.42 26.01 -11.46
C ARG A 207 15.83 25.94 -10.91
N ILE A 208 16.79 25.95 -11.82
CA ILE A 208 18.23 25.97 -11.50
C ILE A 208 18.67 27.42 -11.36
N VAL A 209 19.34 27.75 -10.26
CA VAL A 209 19.93 29.07 -10.03
C VAL A 209 21.45 28.95 -10.09
N ASP A 210 22.06 29.63 -11.05
CA ASP A 210 23.51 29.67 -11.18
C ASP A 210 24.11 30.51 -10.04
N GLY A 211 25.35 30.18 -9.63
CA GLY A 211 26.08 30.89 -8.57
C GLY A 211 26.34 32.38 -8.85
N LEU A 212 26.07 32.85 -10.07
CA LEU A 212 26.16 34.25 -10.52
C LEU A 212 24.82 35.01 -10.43
N GLY A 213 23.75 34.39 -9.89
CA GLY A 213 22.44 35.02 -9.70
C GLY A 213 21.52 34.99 -10.93
N GLY A 214 21.91 34.31 -12.00
CA GLY A 214 21.03 34.00 -13.13
C GLY A 214 20.11 32.83 -12.77
N ALA A 215 18.80 33.03 -12.89
CA ALA A 215 17.80 31.97 -12.71
C ALA A 215 17.36 31.42 -14.07
N GLY A 216 17.46 30.11 -14.26
CA GLY A 216 16.96 29.40 -15.43
C GLY A 216 15.42 29.34 -15.50
N PRO A 217 14.84 28.82 -16.59
CA PRO A 217 13.40 28.62 -16.71
C PRO A 217 12.89 27.59 -15.72
N TRP A 218 11.61 27.70 -15.35
CA TRP A 218 10.90 26.68 -14.58
C TRP A 218 10.64 25.45 -15.44
N GLY A 219 10.79 24.27 -14.85
CA GLY A 219 10.43 22.99 -15.48
C GLY A 219 9.88 21.99 -14.47
N SER A 220 9.27 20.93 -14.98
CA SER A 220 8.65 19.89 -14.15
C SER A 220 9.67 18.86 -13.67
N VAL A 221 9.30 18.16 -12.61
CA VAL A 221 9.97 16.94 -12.13
C VAL A 221 9.20 15.72 -12.65
N CYS A 222 9.94 14.73 -13.16
CA CYS A 222 9.36 13.47 -13.61
C CYS A 222 8.75 12.70 -12.42
N GLY A 223 7.63 12.02 -12.67
CA GLY A 223 6.98 11.16 -11.67
C GLY A 223 7.68 9.82 -11.44
N ASP A 224 8.62 9.40 -12.28
CA ASP A 224 9.26 8.09 -12.16
C ASP A 224 10.07 7.98 -10.87
N GLY A 225 9.70 7.02 -10.00
CA GLY A 225 10.30 6.84 -8.67
C GLY A 225 9.82 7.83 -7.61
N TRP A 226 8.83 8.68 -7.92
CA TRP A 226 8.31 9.69 -6.99
C TRP A 226 7.45 9.05 -5.88
N GLY A 227 7.85 9.22 -4.62
CA GLY A 227 7.14 8.71 -3.45
C GLY A 227 7.10 9.71 -2.28
N LEU A 228 6.68 9.20 -1.11
CA LEU A 228 6.53 10.03 0.11
C LEU A 228 7.85 10.60 0.62
N LEU A 229 8.98 9.92 0.38
CA LEU A 229 10.30 10.39 0.79
C LEU A 229 10.69 11.67 0.05
N GLU A 230 10.55 11.68 -1.28
CA GLU A 230 10.78 12.86 -2.12
C GLU A 230 9.80 13.98 -1.76
N GLY A 231 8.52 13.62 -1.57
CA GLY A 231 7.49 14.56 -1.14
C GLY A 231 7.83 15.25 0.19
N ASN A 232 8.32 14.49 1.19
CA ASN A 232 8.70 15.04 2.50
C ASN A 232 9.83 16.06 2.37
N VAL A 233 10.83 15.80 1.52
CA VAL A 233 11.90 16.77 1.24
C VAL A 233 11.34 18.05 0.62
N VAL A 234 10.43 17.95 -0.34
CA VAL A 234 9.79 19.13 -0.97
C VAL A 234 8.98 19.94 0.03
N CYS A 235 8.10 19.30 0.80
CA CYS A 235 7.27 20.00 1.79
C CYS A 235 8.11 20.71 2.85
N ARG A 236 9.21 20.08 3.27
CA ARG A 236 10.15 20.67 4.23
C ARG A 236 10.93 21.83 3.63
N GLN A 237 11.42 21.70 2.40
CA GLN A 237 12.17 22.76 1.72
C GLN A 237 11.30 24.00 1.46
N LEU A 238 10.02 23.81 1.19
CA LEU A 238 9.03 24.90 1.02
C LEU A 238 8.48 25.42 2.36
N ASN A 239 8.87 24.84 3.49
CA ASN A 239 8.37 25.18 4.83
C ASN A 239 6.83 25.03 4.95
N LEU A 240 6.26 24.01 4.30
CA LEU A 240 4.84 23.67 4.31
C LEU A 240 4.50 22.48 5.25
N GLY A 241 5.48 21.98 5.99
CA GLY A 241 5.35 20.84 6.90
C GLY A 241 5.82 19.53 6.26
N TYR A 242 4.97 18.51 6.30
CA TYR A 242 5.25 17.13 5.90
C TYR A 242 4.36 16.71 4.74
N ALA A 243 4.81 15.75 3.92
CA ALA A 243 4.03 15.23 2.82
C ALA A 243 2.96 14.26 3.30
N ASN A 244 1.70 14.61 3.04
CA ASN A 244 0.55 13.74 3.26
C ASN A 244 0.37 12.74 2.10
N ASN A 245 0.53 13.22 0.86
CA ASN A 245 0.53 12.36 -0.33
C ASN A 245 1.58 12.85 -1.32
N ALA A 246 2.24 11.90 -1.97
CA ALA A 246 3.09 12.11 -3.13
C ALA A 246 2.51 11.30 -4.28
N VAL A 247 2.11 11.98 -5.35
CA VAL A 247 1.34 11.37 -6.45
C VAL A 247 1.99 11.68 -7.79
N GLN A 248 1.89 10.70 -8.68
CA GLN A 248 2.34 10.81 -10.07
C GLN A 248 1.09 11.11 -10.91
N THR A 249 0.82 12.38 -11.18
CA THR A 249 -0.40 12.80 -11.88
C THR A 249 -0.24 14.13 -12.59
N ASP A 250 -0.93 14.26 -13.72
CA ASP A 250 -1.13 15.49 -14.45
C ASP A 250 -2.34 16.31 -13.96
N PHE A 251 -3.07 15.85 -12.93
CA PHE A 251 -4.29 16.51 -12.41
C PHE A 251 -4.10 18.00 -12.09
N PHE A 252 -2.94 18.40 -11.58
CA PHE A 252 -2.61 19.80 -11.27
C PHE A 252 -2.15 20.61 -12.50
N SER A 253 -2.39 20.09 -13.71
CA SER A 253 -2.01 20.66 -15.00
C SER A 253 -3.25 20.97 -15.83
N ASP A 254 -4.23 21.65 -15.22
CA ASP A 254 -5.48 21.98 -15.91
C ASP A 254 -5.23 23.09 -16.95
N GLU A 255 -5.69 22.88 -18.19
CA GLU A 255 -5.55 23.83 -19.31
C GLU A 255 -6.33 25.13 -19.09
N ALA A 256 -7.29 25.14 -18.14
CA ALA A 256 -8.15 26.29 -17.83
C ALA A 256 -7.41 27.49 -17.23
N ASP A 257 -6.25 27.29 -16.60
CA ASP A 257 -5.43 28.36 -15.99
C ASP A 257 -4.39 28.98 -16.94
N GLY A 258 -4.38 28.58 -18.23
CA GLY A 258 -3.41 29.08 -19.21
C GLY A 258 -1.95 28.69 -18.90
N LYS A 259 -1.74 27.77 -17.94
CA LYS A 259 -0.45 27.23 -17.52
C LYS A 259 -0.43 25.72 -17.75
N GLY A 260 -0.43 25.33 -19.04
CA GLY A 260 -0.27 23.95 -19.44
C GLY A 260 1.01 23.30 -18.89
N LEU A 261 1.14 21.99 -19.08
CA LEU A 261 2.35 21.24 -18.72
C LEU A 261 3.60 21.98 -19.23
N PRO A 262 4.61 22.25 -18.37
CA PRO A 262 5.84 22.87 -18.84
C PRO A 262 6.47 22.00 -19.94
N GLU A 263 6.93 22.61 -21.03
CA GLU A 263 7.46 21.90 -22.20
C GLU A 263 8.69 21.04 -21.88
N ARG A 264 9.34 21.26 -20.73
CA ARG A 264 10.60 20.64 -20.32
C ARG A 264 10.54 20.03 -18.91
N VAL A 265 10.89 18.74 -18.83
CA VAL A 265 11.24 18.03 -17.61
C VAL A 265 12.70 18.35 -17.28
N LEU A 266 12.95 18.86 -16.07
CA LEU A 266 14.30 19.26 -15.61
C LEU A 266 14.95 18.24 -14.68
N LEU A 267 14.17 17.51 -13.90
CA LEU A 267 14.65 16.46 -12.99
C LEU A 267 13.96 15.13 -13.32
N SER A 268 14.73 14.05 -13.36
CA SER A 268 14.26 12.67 -13.48
C SER A 268 15.04 11.74 -12.55
N GLY A 269 14.42 10.60 -12.21
CA GLY A 269 15.06 9.57 -11.39
C GLY A 269 15.38 10.02 -9.96
N THR A 270 14.59 10.95 -9.43
CA THR A 270 14.78 11.51 -8.08
C THR A 270 14.62 10.41 -7.02
N GLU A 271 15.65 10.19 -6.22
CA GLU A 271 15.66 9.21 -5.14
C GLU A 271 16.24 9.86 -3.89
N CYS A 272 15.36 10.10 -2.92
CA CYS A 272 15.67 10.74 -1.67
C CYS A 272 15.79 9.71 -0.55
N TYR A 273 16.74 9.93 0.35
CA TYR A 273 16.80 9.28 1.63
C TYR A 273 15.82 9.93 2.63
N GLY A 274 15.15 11.04 2.37
CA GLY A 274 14.20 11.69 3.29
C GLY A 274 14.82 12.47 4.46
N ASN A 275 16.14 12.47 4.66
CA ASN A 275 16.81 13.34 5.65
C ASN A 275 17.42 14.60 5.00
N GLU A 276 17.37 14.70 3.68
CA GLU A 276 17.90 15.77 2.84
C GLU A 276 17.16 17.09 3.03
N SER A 277 17.90 18.17 3.25
CA SER A 277 17.33 19.50 3.49
C SER A 277 16.70 20.11 2.24
N THR A 278 17.23 19.75 1.08
CA THR A 278 16.78 20.24 -0.22
C THR A 278 16.69 19.10 -1.21
N LEU A 279 15.82 19.24 -2.22
CA LEU A 279 15.67 18.26 -3.28
C LEU A 279 16.99 18.08 -4.06
N ALA A 280 17.87 19.08 -4.08
CA ALA A 280 19.20 19.01 -4.73
C ALA A 280 20.15 17.98 -4.10
N ASP A 281 19.99 17.73 -2.79
CA ASP A 281 20.84 16.81 -2.03
C ASP A 281 20.49 15.33 -2.30
N CYS A 282 19.29 15.09 -2.84
CA CYS A 282 18.85 13.76 -3.25
C CYS A 282 19.64 13.28 -4.47
N LEU A 283 19.54 11.98 -4.74
CA LEU A 283 20.16 11.37 -5.91
C LEU A 283 19.27 11.58 -7.13
N HIS A 284 19.84 12.07 -8.23
CA HIS A 284 19.13 12.29 -9.49
C HIS A 284 19.88 11.68 -10.66
N ASP A 285 19.19 11.42 -11.76
CA ASP A 285 19.86 11.10 -13.02
C ASP A 285 20.72 12.30 -13.47
N PRO A 286 21.86 12.08 -14.17
CA PRO A 286 22.70 13.18 -14.59
C PRO A 286 21.99 14.09 -15.59
N ILE A 287 21.82 15.35 -15.18
CA ILE A 287 21.17 16.39 -15.96
C ILE A 287 22.26 17.33 -16.49
N GLY A 288 22.42 17.35 -17.81
CA GLY A 288 23.18 18.36 -18.52
C GLY A 288 22.29 19.51 -18.96
N TRP A 289 22.88 20.69 -19.18
CA TRP A 289 22.20 21.90 -19.66
C TRP A 289 21.35 21.67 -20.93
N ASP A 290 21.68 20.64 -21.71
CA ASP A 290 21.02 20.24 -22.98
C ASP A 290 20.38 18.84 -22.96
N THR A 291 20.46 18.06 -21.87
CA THR A 291 19.78 16.76 -21.80
C THR A 291 18.41 16.93 -21.15
N VAL A 292 17.36 16.62 -21.92
CA VAL A 292 15.99 16.50 -21.40
C VAL A 292 15.93 15.20 -20.62
N GLY A 293 15.51 15.25 -19.36
CA GLY A 293 15.34 14.04 -18.55
C GLY A 293 14.44 13.04 -19.27
N THR A 294 14.89 11.78 -19.35
CA THR A 294 14.09 10.68 -19.90
C THR A 294 13.03 10.33 -18.86
N CYS A 295 11.81 10.79 -19.09
CA CYS A 295 10.64 10.40 -18.31
C CYS A 295 9.82 9.41 -19.14
N SER A 296 9.27 8.38 -18.52
CA SER A 296 8.19 7.59 -19.12
C SER A 296 7.07 8.53 -19.59
N GLU A 297 6.35 8.15 -20.65
CA GLU A 297 5.40 8.98 -21.41
C GLU A 297 4.92 10.29 -20.74
N ARG A 298 5.08 11.45 -21.40
CA ARG A 298 4.89 12.80 -20.80
C ARG A 298 3.50 13.10 -20.21
N LYS A 299 2.49 12.23 -20.40
CA LYS A 299 1.13 12.43 -19.86
C LYS A 299 0.94 11.57 -18.61
N GLY A 300 0.56 12.19 -17.50
CA GLY A 300 0.32 11.50 -16.23
C GLY A 300 1.55 11.27 -15.34
N HIS A 301 2.77 11.34 -15.88
CA HIS A 301 4.03 11.11 -15.13
C HIS A 301 4.66 12.41 -14.60
N VAL A 302 3.87 13.25 -13.93
CA VAL A 302 4.36 14.49 -13.29
C VAL A 302 4.32 14.33 -11.78
N ALA A 303 5.43 14.72 -11.14
CA ALA A 303 5.52 14.73 -9.68
C ALA A 303 4.63 15.81 -9.07
N ALA A 304 3.77 15.41 -8.15
CA ALA A 304 2.95 16.31 -7.35
C ALA A 304 2.94 15.88 -5.88
N VAL A 305 2.68 16.85 -5.00
CA VAL A 305 2.71 16.64 -3.56
C VAL A 305 1.57 17.41 -2.89
N THR A 306 1.11 16.86 -1.76
CA THR A 306 0.21 17.54 -0.83
C THR A 306 0.88 17.57 0.54
N CYS A 307 1.02 18.76 1.11
CA CYS A 307 1.73 19.05 2.34
C CYS A 307 0.75 19.42 3.46
N VAL A 308 1.06 18.99 4.68
CA VAL A 308 0.31 19.30 5.89
C VAL A 308 1.25 19.72 7.02
N PRO A 309 0.82 20.64 7.90
CA PRO A 309 1.68 21.19 8.95
C PRO A 309 1.97 20.21 10.10
N ALA A 310 1.15 19.17 10.27
CA ALA A 310 1.26 18.20 11.37
C ALA A 310 1.14 16.78 10.81
N MET A 311 1.94 15.85 11.35
CA MET A 311 2.00 14.47 10.89
C MET A 311 2.34 13.52 12.06
N ALA A 312 2.02 12.24 11.92
CA ALA A 312 2.41 11.20 12.87
C ALA A 312 3.91 10.83 12.73
N ASP A 313 4.51 10.28 13.77
CA ASP A 313 5.88 9.73 13.78
C ASP A 313 5.89 8.48 14.64
N LEU A 314 5.92 7.30 14.02
CA LEU A 314 5.93 6.03 14.72
C LEU A 314 7.37 5.66 15.11
N VAL A 315 7.54 5.36 16.39
CA VAL A 315 8.80 4.87 16.95
C VAL A 315 8.57 3.48 17.51
N PHE A 316 9.34 2.51 17.03
CA PHE A 316 9.35 1.18 17.60
C PHE A 316 10.08 1.17 18.95
N ASP A 317 9.49 0.60 20.00
CA ASP A 317 10.14 0.45 21.30
C ASP A 317 10.93 -0.87 21.34
N HIS A 318 12.21 -0.80 20.94
CA HIS A 318 13.09 -1.97 20.92
C HIS A 318 13.42 -2.51 22.32
N VAL A 319 13.30 -1.69 23.37
CA VAL A 319 13.60 -2.10 24.75
C VAL A 319 12.55 -3.11 25.24
N GLU A 320 11.27 -2.88 24.91
CA GLU A 320 10.20 -3.83 25.22
C GLU A 320 10.41 -5.17 24.52
N MET A 321 10.89 -5.15 23.28
CA MET A 321 11.26 -6.37 22.54
C MET A 321 12.42 -7.10 23.23
N GLU A 322 13.49 -6.41 23.63
CA GLU A 322 14.62 -7.02 24.35
C GLU A 322 14.20 -7.69 25.66
N GLN A 323 13.20 -7.15 26.36
CA GLN A 323 12.74 -7.67 27.64
C GLN A 323 11.76 -8.84 27.51
N SER A 324 10.96 -8.86 26.45
CA SER A 324 9.86 -9.81 26.28
C SER A 324 10.17 -10.97 25.33
N LEU A 325 11.28 -10.90 24.59
CA LEU A 325 11.63 -11.93 23.61
C LEU A 325 12.02 -13.26 24.28
N HIS A 326 11.38 -14.34 23.83
CA HIS A 326 11.63 -15.69 24.32
C HIS A 326 11.25 -16.76 23.28
N LEU A 327 11.68 -17.99 23.54
CA LEU A 327 11.33 -19.16 22.72
C LEU A 327 10.07 -19.83 23.26
N GLU A 328 9.17 -20.23 22.36
CA GLU A 328 8.05 -21.10 22.66
C GLU A 328 7.93 -22.18 21.58
N ASP A 329 7.94 -23.45 21.98
CA ASP A 329 7.61 -24.56 21.09
C ASP A 329 6.09 -24.81 21.16
N ARG A 330 5.39 -24.65 20.03
CA ARG A 330 3.93 -24.84 19.94
C ARG A 330 3.57 -25.97 18.99
N LEU A 331 2.57 -26.77 19.39
CA LEU A 331 1.97 -27.77 18.51
C LEU A 331 1.25 -27.10 17.34
N MET A 332 1.43 -27.63 16.14
CA MET A 332 0.78 -27.12 14.93
C MET A 332 -0.75 -27.15 15.01
N TYR A 333 -1.33 -28.07 15.79
CA TYR A 333 -2.78 -28.05 16.07
C TYR A 333 -3.28 -26.71 16.61
N LEU A 334 -2.47 -26.01 17.42
CA LEU A 334 -2.83 -24.71 18.01
C LEU A 334 -2.53 -23.52 17.09
N LEU A 335 -1.86 -23.75 15.95
CA LEU A 335 -1.41 -22.70 15.03
C LEU A 335 -2.32 -22.55 13.81
N GLN A 336 -3.50 -23.18 13.78
CA GLN A 336 -4.41 -23.17 12.62
C GLN A 336 -4.74 -21.75 12.15
N CYS A 337 -5.11 -20.88 13.07
CA CYS A 337 -5.39 -19.47 12.78
C CYS A 337 -4.18 -18.72 12.24
N ALA A 338 -3.01 -18.93 12.85
CA ALA A 338 -1.77 -18.34 12.35
C ALA A 338 -1.37 -18.86 10.97
N MET A 339 -1.70 -20.11 10.65
CA MET A 339 -1.47 -20.69 9.33
C MET A 339 -2.38 -20.08 8.26
N GLU A 340 -3.64 -19.81 8.59
CA GLU A 340 -4.58 -19.10 7.70
C GLU A 340 -4.09 -17.67 7.38
N GLU A 341 -3.47 -16.99 8.36
CA GLU A 341 -2.89 -15.65 8.21
C GLU A 341 -1.46 -15.60 7.62
N ASN A 342 -0.90 -16.75 7.21
CA ASN A 342 0.46 -16.88 6.68
C ASN A 342 1.60 -16.59 7.68
N CYS A 343 1.38 -16.73 9.00
CA CYS A 343 2.33 -16.32 10.04
C CYS A 343 3.33 -17.40 10.48
N VAL A 344 3.47 -18.49 9.72
CA VAL A 344 4.44 -19.55 9.98
C VAL A 344 5.27 -19.82 8.74
N ALA A 345 6.44 -20.44 8.89
CA ALA A 345 7.34 -20.67 7.76
C ALA A 345 6.72 -21.62 6.72
N THR A 346 7.20 -21.54 5.48
CA THR A 346 6.69 -22.33 4.34
C THR A 346 6.70 -23.85 4.63
N GLN A 347 7.69 -24.33 5.36
CA GLN A 347 7.84 -25.73 5.76
C GLN A 347 6.68 -26.23 6.62
N ALA A 348 6.04 -25.37 7.42
CA ALA A 348 4.86 -25.74 8.20
C ALA A 348 3.69 -26.17 7.28
N TYR A 349 3.53 -25.54 6.12
CA TYR A 349 2.51 -25.90 5.14
C TYR A 349 2.83 -27.20 4.39
N GLU A 350 4.11 -27.44 4.13
CA GLU A 350 4.59 -28.71 3.55
C GLU A 350 4.30 -29.87 4.52
N ILE A 351 4.62 -29.70 5.80
CA ILE A 351 4.33 -30.68 6.86
C ILE A 351 2.82 -30.95 6.93
N GLN A 352 1.97 -29.91 6.89
CA GLN A 352 0.52 -30.06 6.92
C GLN A 352 -0.03 -30.85 5.73
N ARG A 353 0.54 -30.65 4.53
CA ARG A 353 0.15 -31.35 3.31
C ARG A 353 0.60 -32.81 3.31
N ASP A 354 1.84 -33.06 3.74
CA ASP A 354 2.52 -34.33 3.49
C ASP A 354 2.43 -35.30 4.68
N ASN A 355 2.19 -34.82 5.90
CA ASN A 355 2.12 -35.63 7.12
C ASN A 355 0.67 -35.71 7.67
N PRO A 356 0.03 -36.89 7.72
CA PRO A 356 -1.31 -37.03 8.31
C PRO A 356 -1.36 -36.72 9.82
N ASN A 357 -0.23 -36.81 10.51
CA ASN A 357 -0.08 -36.49 11.93
C ASN A 357 0.50 -35.08 12.17
N TRP A 358 0.43 -34.18 11.17
CA TRP A 358 0.95 -32.81 11.27
C TRP A 358 0.52 -32.07 12.53
N HIS A 359 -0.69 -32.34 13.04
CA HIS A 359 -1.24 -31.74 14.25
C HIS A 359 -0.42 -32.01 15.52
N LEU A 360 0.40 -33.07 15.54
CA LEU A 360 1.29 -33.43 16.65
C LEU A 360 2.70 -32.84 16.49
N GLU A 361 3.05 -32.33 15.31
CA GLU A 361 4.34 -31.69 15.08
C GLU A 361 4.40 -30.34 15.82
N THR A 362 5.61 -29.96 16.21
CA THR A 362 5.87 -28.70 16.92
C THR A 362 6.64 -27.73 16.05
N ARG A 363 6.30 -26.45 16.14
CA ARG A 363 7.05 -25.34 15.57
C ARG A 363 7.70 -24.55 16.70
N ARG A 364 8.94 -24.11 16.47
CA ARG A 364 9.69 -23.26 17.39
C ARG A 364 9.51 -21.80 17.00
N LEU A 365 8.87 -21.05 17.89
CA LEU A 365 8.51 -19.67 17.65
C LEU A 365 9.35 -18.73 18.51
N LEU A 366 9.94 -17.72 17.88
CA LEU A 366 10.60 -16.61 18.55
C LEU A 366 9.56 -15.51 18.81
N LYS A 367 9.01 -15.47 20.02
CA LYS A 367 7.92 -14.56 20.38
C LYS A 367 8.46 -13.33 21.08
N PHE A 368 7.83 -12.18 20.88
CA PHE A 368 8.24 -10.91 21.48
C PHE A 368 7.07 -9.92 21.52
N THR A 369 7.15 -8.87 22.33
CA THR A 369 6.14 -7.79 22.34
C THR A 369 6.61 -6.68 21.42
N ALA A 370 5.75 -6.26 20.50
CA ALA A 370 5.97 -5.10 19.64
C ALA A 370 5.16 -3.93 20.17
N ARG A 371 5.86 -2.91 20.68
CA ARG A 371 5.25 -1.65 21.12
C ARG A 371 5.65 -0.55 20.17
N VAL A 372 4.66 0.19 19.67
CA VAL A 372 4.85 1.31 18.74
C VAL A 372 4.27 2.57 19.36
N VAL A 373 5.09 3.60 19.51
CA VAL A 373 4.70 4.88 20.11
C VAL A 373 4.52 5.92 18.99
N ASN A 374 3.42 6.66 19.00
CA ASN A 374 3.29 7.85 18.15
C ASN A 374 3.89 9.07 18.86
N MET A 375 5.09 9.47 18.43
CA MET A 375 5.79 10.67 18.92
C MET A 375 5.58 11.89 18.01
N GLY A 376 4.69 11.77 17.02
CA GLY A 376 4.40 12.84 16.08
C GLY A 376 3.53 13.95 16.66
N THR A 377 3.16 14.89 15.80
CA THR A 377 2.28 16.01 16.17
C THR A 377 0.83 15.81 15.75
N ALA A 378 0.53 14.71 15.04
CA ALA A 378 -0.81 14.32 14.64
C ALA A 378 -1.03 12.82 14.86
N ASP A 379 -2.29 12.40 14.83
CA ASP A 379 -2.67 11.01 15.04
C ASP A 379 -2.30 10.16 13.81
N PHE A 380 -1.77 8.97 14.04
CA PHE A 380 -1.54 7.99 12.98
C PHE A 380 -2.86 7.34 12.60
N ARG A 381 -3.16 7.26 11.30
CA ARG A 381 -4.41 6.70 10.77
C ARG A 381 -4.13 5.68 9.66
N PRO A 382 -4.93 4.59 9.58
CA PRO A 382 -4.81 3.65 8.49
C PRO A 382 -5.07 4.33 7.14
N HIS A 383 -4.29 3.96 6.12
CA HIS A 383 -4.48 4.44 4.74
C HIS A 383 -5.79 3.94 4.12
N ILE A 384 -6.20 2.71 4.49
CA ILE A 384 -7.38 2.06 3.92
C ILE A 384 -8.65 2.61 4.61
N PRO A 385 -9.65 3.08 3.85
CA PRO A 385 -10.89 3.57 4.41
C PRO A 385 -11.70 2.45 5.07
N LYS A 386 -12.45 2.79 6.13
CA LYS A 386 -13.17 1.85 7.02
C LYS A 386 -14.04 0.79 6.34
N HIS A 387 -14.61 1.11 5.17
CA HIS A 387 -15.47 0.20 4.42
C HIS A 387 -14.70 -0.90 3.66
N LEU A 388 -13.37 -0.80 3.58
CA LEU A 388 -12.48 -1.79 2.97
C LEU A 388 -11.72 -2.61 4.03
N TRP A 389 -11.99 -2.40 5.32
CA TRP A 389 -11.37 -3.21 6.36
C TRP A 389 -11.89 -4.65 6.33
N GLU A 390 -10.98 -5.59 6.51
CA GLU A 390 -11.28 -7.02 6.45
C GLU A 390 -11.48 -7.57 7.87
N TRP A 391 -12.55 -8.33 8.10
CA TRP A 391 -12.79 -8.97 9.39
C TRP A 391 -11.99 -10.26 9.50
N HIS A 392 -11.24 -10.42 10.59
CA HIS A 392 -10.52 -11.67 10.85
C HIS A 392 -11.21 -12.50 11.94
N LEU A 393 -11.63 -13.72 11.57
CA LEU A 393 -12.44 -14.59 12.43
C LEU A 393 -11.68 -15.08 13.66
N CYS A 394 -10.41 -15.41 13.51
CA CYS A 394 -9.58 -15.91 14.60
C CYS A 394 -9.40 -14.91 15.74
N HIS A 395 -9.47 -13.62 15.40
CA HIS A 395 -9.13 -12.54 16.32
C HIS A 395 -10.29 -11.60 16.63
N MET A 396 -11.44 -11.82 15.98
CA MET A 396 -12.71 -11.15 16.25
C MET A 396 -12.64 -9.61 16.18
N HIS A 397 -11.86 -9.08 15.23
CA HIS A 397 -11.80 -7.66 14.93
C HIS A 397 -11.40 -7.43 13.45
N TYR A 398 -11.37 -6.16 13.04
CA TYR A 398 -11.07 -5.75 11.66
C TYR A 398 -9.60 -5.36 11.48
N HIS A 399 -8.97 -5.88 10.43
CA HIS A 399 -7.65 -5.44 9.97
C HIS A 399 -7.79 -4.20 9.08
N SER A 400 -7.07 -3.14 9.41
CA SER A 400 -7.09 -1.86 8.66
C SER A 400 -5.93 -1.68 7.68
N MET A 401 -4.96 -2.59 7.68
CA MET A 401 -3.78 -2.68 6.83
C MET A 401 -3.34 -4.14 6.70
N GLU A 402 -2.97 -4.55 5.49
CA GLU A 402 -2.50 -5.92 5.22
C GLU A 402 -1.12 -6.22 5.84
N VAL A 403 -0.21 -5.24 5.83
CA VAL A 403 1.14 -5.35 6.42
C VAL A 403 1.40 -4.09 7.22
N PHE A 404 1.46 -4.22 8.55
CA PHE A 404 1.81 -3.13 9.46
C PHE A 404 3.26 -3.24 9.92
N ALA A 405 3.70 -4.45 10.24
CA ALA A 405 5.07 -4.72 10.65
C ALA A 405 5.63 -5.97 9.97
N THR A 406 6.93 -5.94 9.69
CA THR A 406 7.70 -7.10 9.21
C THR A 406 8.79 -7.45 10.20
N PHE A 407 9.05 -8.74 10.33
CA PHE A 407 9.98 -9.33 11.28
C PHE A 407 10.96 -10.22 10.52
N ASP A 408 12.16 -9.71 10.28
CA ASP A 408 13.18 -10.42 9.52
C ASP A 408 14.25 -10.98 10.47
N VAL A 409 14.68 -12.22 10.25
CA VAL A 409 15.93 -12.76 10.80
C VAL A 409 16.93 -12.90 9.66
N ILE A 410 18.10 -12.31 9.85
CA ILE A 410 19.13 -12.11 8.83
C ILE A 410 20.41 -12.81 9.28
N ASP A 411 21.05 -13.54 8.37
CA ASP A 411 22.32 -14.21 8.61
C ASP A 411 23.54 -13.25 8.55
N GLY A 412 24.73 -13.75 8.90
CA GLY A 412 25.97 -12.97 8.82
C GLY A 412 26.38 -12.55 7.40
N GLN A 413 25.71 -13.05 6.35
CA GLN A 413 25.91 -12.66 4.96
C GLN A 413 24.90 -11.60 4.48
N GLY A 414 23.98 -11.16 5.34
CA GLY A 414 22.95 -10.18 5.01
C GLY A 414 21.74 -10.79 4.29
N ARG A 415 21.57 -12.11 4.30
CA ARG A 415 20.42 -12.79 3.68
C ARG A 415 19.33 -13.01 4.71
N LYS A 416 18.08 -12.75 4.33
CA LYS A 416 16.90 -13.11 5.14
C LYS A 416 16.77 -14.63 5.19
N VAL A 417 16.79 -15.20 6.38
CA VAL A 417 16.75 -16.66 6.63
C VAL A 417 15.45 -17.10 7.30
N ALA A 418 14.78 -16.20 8.01
CA ALA A 418 13.40 -16.39 8.42
C ALA A 418 12.68 -15.04 8.32
N GLU A 419 11.38 -15.11 8.03
CA GLU A 419 10.50 -13.97 7.91
C GLU A 419 9.23 -14.26 8.69
N GLY A 420 8.74 -13.23 9.37
CA GLY A 420 7.40 -13.15 9.91
C GLY A 420 6.82 -11.80 9.58
N HIS A 421 5.50 -11.70 9.67
CA HIS A 421 4.80 -10.44 9.47
C HIS A 421 3.65 -10.32 10.43
N LYS A 422 3.22 -9.08 10.61
CA LYS A 422 2.02 -8.72 11.34
C LYS A 422 1.17 -7.83 10.43
N ALA A 423 0.04 -8.37 10.00
CA ALA A 423 -1.06 -7.53 9.52
C ALA A 423 -1.47 -6.57 10.65
N SER A 424 -1.97 -5.37 10.35
CA SER A 424 -2.50 -4.53 11.43
C SER A 424 -3.71 -5.27 12.00
N PHE A 425 -3.50 -5.90 13.14
CA PHE A 425 -4.56 -6.55 13.88
C PHE A 425 -5.53 -5.42 14.29
N CYS A 426 -5.06 -4.45 15.07
CA CYS A 426 -5.91 -3.37 15.55
C CYS A 426 -5.05 -2.16 15.94
N LEU A 427 -5.18 -1.02 15.24
CA LEU A 427 -4.51 0.21 15.66
C LEU A 427 -5.34 0.90 16.74
N GLU A 428 -4.92 0.78 18.01
CA GLU A 428 -5.60 1.38 19.16
C GLU A 428 -4.65 1.99 20.20
N ASP A 429 -5.22 2.80 21.09
CA ASP A 429 -4.47 3.45 22.16
C ASP A 429 -4.41 2.55 23.41
N ASN A 430 -3.48 1.58 23.45
CA ASN A 430 -3.35 0.68 24.60
C ASN A 430 -2.78 1.37 25.85
N GLN A 431 -1.76 2.21 25.67
CA GLN A 431 -1.11 2.93 26.77
C GLN A 431 -0.73 4.34 26.30
N CYS A 432 -1.10 5.35 27.09
CA CYS A 432 -0.76 6.75 26.80
C CYS A 432 0.13 7.35 27.89
N LEU A 433 0.88 8.40 27.55
CA LEU A 433 1.62 9.18 28.52
C LEU A 433 0.68 9.82 29.58
N PRO A 434 1.17 10.06 30.81
CA PRO A 434 0.34 10.66 31.85
C PRO A 434 -0.27 11.99 31.42
N GLY A 435 -1.59 12.11 31.54
CA GLY A 435 -2.34 13.31 31.15
C GLY A 435 -2.87 13.30 29.70
N VAL A 436 -2.65 12.21 28.96
CA VAL A 436 -3.22 11.99 27.62
C VAL A 436 -4.33 10.94 27.71
N GLU A 437 -5.52 11.27 27.21
CA GLU A 437 -6.65 10.34 27.15
C GLU A 437 -6.62 9.52 25.84
N PRO A 438 -6.85 8.19 25.91
CA PRO A 438 -6.94 7.34 24.72
C PRO A 438 -8.20 7.68 23.92
N ARG A 439 -8.09 7.68 22.58
CA ARG A 439 -9.18 8.02 21.65
C ARG A 439 -9.59 6.87 20.76
N TYR A 440 -8.64 6.02 20.37
CA TYR A 440 -8.87 4.93 19.41
C TYR A 440 -8.99 3.59 20.11
N ALA A 441 -9.97 2.81 19.66
CA ALA A 441 -10.27 1.49 20.18
C ALA A 441 -10.92 0.65 19.08
N CYS A 442 -10.49 -0.59 18.90
CA CYS A 442 -11.05 -1.44 17.84
C CYS A 442 -12.34 -2.16 18.24
N ALA A 443 -12.63 -2.23 19.54
CA ALA A 443 -13.86 -2.82 20.05
C ALA A 443 -15.10 -2.17 19.39
N ASN A 444 -16.11 -2.99 19.09
CA ASN A 444 -17.40 -2.54 18.52
C ASN A 444 -17.30 -1.78 17.19
N TYR A 445 -16.35 -2.15 16.33
CA TYR A 445 -16.14 -1.44 15.06
C TYR A 445 -15.79 0.04 15.25
N GLY A 446 -15.04 0.34 16.32
CA GLY A 446 -14.54 1.67 16.61
C GLY A 446 -13.56 2.18 15.57
N ASP A 447 -13.24 3.47 15.66
CA ASP A 447 -12.24 4.07 14.77
C ASP A 447 -10.84 3.68 15.22
N GLN A 448 -10.00 3.33 14.24
CA GLN A 448 -8.62 2.90 14.45
C GLN A 448 -7.65 4.06 14.23
N GLY A 449 -6.54 4.00 14.94
CA GLY A 449 -5.45 4.97 14.90
C GLY A 449 -4.61 4.92 16.16
N ILE A 450 -3.51 5.67 16.17
CA ILE A 450 -2.66 5.85 17.34
C ILE A 450 -2.59 7.35 17.62
N SER A 451 -3.15 7.76 18.76
CA SER A 451 -3.15 9.15 19.21
C SER A 451 -1.74 9.63 19.50
N VAL A 452 -1.52 10.93 19.35
CA VAL A 452 -0.24 11.56 19.77
C VAL A 452 0.08 11.20 21.22
N ASN A 453 1.31 10.77 21.48
CA ASN A 453 1.81 10.33 22.79
C ASN A 453 1.11 9.09 23.38
N CYS A 454 0.40 8.33 22.54
CA CYS A 454 -0.08 7.00 22.87
C CYS A 454 0.76 5.93 22.15
N SER A 455 0.64 4.70 22.62
CA SER A 455 1.31 3.55 22.07
C SER A 455 0.35 2.39 21.87
N ASP A 456 0.51 1.73 20.73
CA ASP A 456 -0.11 0.46 20.36
C ASP A 456 0.84 -0.68 20.77
N ILE A 457 0.32 -1.70 21.45
CA ILE A 457 1.11 -2.76 22.09
C ILE A 457 0.59 -4.13 21.66
N TYR A 458 1.29 -4.75 20.71
CA TYR A 458 1.10 -6.14 20.35
C TYR A 458 1.93 -7.04 21.26
N ARG A 459 1.27 -7.62 22.26
CA ARG A 459 1.89 -8.51 23.23
C ARG A 459 2.30 -9.84 22.60
N HIS A 460 3.40 -10.41 23.09
CA HIS A 460 3.93 -11.73 22.70
C HIS A 460 2.94 -12.91 22.85
N ASN A 461 1.80 -12.75 23.52
CA ASN A 461 0.79 -13.80 23.67
C ASN A 461 -0.25 -13.80 22.54
N ILE A 462 -0.25 -12.80 21.67
CA ILE A 462 -1.16 -12.69 20.53
C ILE A 462 -0.63 -13.55 19.38
N ASP A 463 -1.55 -14.09 18.57
CA ASP A 463 -1.21 -14.83 17.37
C ASP A 463 -0.47 -13.96 16.34
N CYS A 464 0.42 -14.56 15.55
CA CYS A 464 1.31 -13.90 14.59
C CYS A 464 2.30 -12.90 15.19
N GLN A 465 2.46 -12.87 16.52
CA GLN A 465 3.46 -12.04 17.18
C GLN A 465 4.76 -12.81 17.44
N TRP A 466 5.36 -13.33 16.36
CA TRP A 466 6.58 -14.13 16.40
C TRP A 466 7.27 -14.21 15.04
N VAL A 467 8.48 -14.78 15.03
CA VAL A 467 9.13 -15.34 13.85
C VAL A 467 9.24 -16.86 14.02
N ASP A 468 8.81 -17.63 13.02
CA ASP A 468 9.02 -19.08 13.02
C ASP A 468 10.49 -19.36 12.67
N ILE A 469 11.19 -20.00 13.62
CA ILE A 469 12.63 -20.27 13.51
C ILE A 469 12.95 -21.77 13.56
N SER A 470 11.97 -22.60 13.24
CA SER A 470 12.09 -24.06 13.36
C SER A 470 13.22 -24.64 12.49
N GLU A 471 13.49 -24.01 11.34
CA GLU A 471 14.48 -24.43 10.35
C GLU A 471 15.86 -23.81 10.56
N LEU A 472 15.99 -22.89 11.52
CA LEU A 472 17.24 -22.19 11.76
C LEU A 472 18.20 -23.04 12.60
N ASP A 473 19.46 -23.07 12.19
CA ASP A 473 20.54 -23.60 13.00
C ASP A 473 20.83 -22.69 14.20
N PHE A 474 21.47 -23.23 15.23
CA PHE A 474 21.90 -22.43 16.38
C PHE A 474 23.08 -21.52 15.98
N GLY A 475 23.04 -20.26 16.41
CA GLY A 475 24.06 -19.30 16.03
C GLY A 475 23.72 -17.85 16.38
N GLU A 476 24.56 -16.95 15.87
CA GLU A 476 24.31 -15.51 15.91
C GLU A 476 23.65 -15.07 14.60
N TYR A 477 22.59 -14.30 14.74
CA TYR A 477 21.80 -13.71 13.66
C TYR A 477 21.57 -12.23 13.95
N THR A 478 20.96 -11.54 13.00
CA THR A 478 20.47 -10.17 13.17
C THR A 478 18.95 -10.21 13.06
N MET A 479 18.25 -9.73 14.07
CA MET A 479 16.79 -9.58 14.05
C MET A 479 16.44 -8.14 13.72
N ARG A 480 15.61 -7.94 12.71
CA ARG A 480 15.13 -6.64 12.27
C ARG A 480 13.62 -6.60 12.34
N VAL A 481 13.09 -5.61 13.04
CA VAL A 481 11.65 -5.34 13.11
C VAL A 481 11.40 -3.98 12.49
N ALA A 482 10.53 -3.92 11.49
CA ALA A 482 10.20 -2.70 10.77
C ALA A 482 8.70 -2.42 10.82
N ILE A 483 8.34 -1.17 11.10
CA ILE A 483 6.96 -0.65 11.13
C ILE A 483 6.72 0.21 9.90
N ASN A 484 5.56 0.07 9.27
CA ASN A 484 5.21 0.75 8.01
C ASN A 484 6.33 0.62 6.94
N PRO A 485 6.81 -0.60 6.64
CA PRO A 485 8.01 -0.81 5.82
C PRO A 485 7.83 -0.39 4.35
N GLU A 486 6.59 -0.33 3.86
CA GLU A 486 6.27 0.07 2.48
C GLU A 486 5.98 1.57 2.34
N PHE A 487 6.11 2.36 3.41
CA PHE A 487 5.79 3.80 3.40
C PHE A 487 4.35 4.07 2.90
N LYS A 488 3.39 3.22 3.26
CA LYS A 488 1.98 3.33 2.83
C LYS A 488 1.26 4.48 3.52
N VAL A 489 1.61 4.75 4.77
CA VAL A 489 1.07 5.86 5.55
C VAL A 489 2.16 6.93 5.70
N PRO A 490 1.84 8.22 5.51
CA PRO A 490 2.81 9.29 5.68
C PRO A 490 3.19 9.49 7.15
N GLU A 491 4.48 9.76 7.36
CA GLU A 491 5.06 10.05 8.67
C GLU A 491 6.02 11.25 8.55
N MET A 492 6.29 11.89 9.69
CA MET A 492 7.24 13.01 9.76
C MET A 492 8.64 12.58 9.30
N ARG A 493 9.02 11.35 9.64
CA ARG A 493 10.31 10.73 9.35
C ARG A 493 10.15 9.21 9.38
N PHE A 494 11.14 8.52 8.82
CA PHE A 494 11.12 7.06 8.66
C PHE A 494 12.45 6.40 9.09
N ASP A 495 13.37 7.16 9.70
CA ASP A 495 14.70 6.70 10.14
C ASP A 495 14.67 5.90 11.46
N ASN A 496 13.51 5.89 12.11
CA ASN A 496 13.20 5.30 13.42
C ASN A 496 12.10 4.24 13.36
N ASN A 497 11.63 3.92 12.16
CA ASN A 497 10.55 2.97 11.91
C ASN A 497 11.00 1.52 12.09
N ALA A 498 12.31 1.24 12.00
CA ALA A 498 12.85 -0.08 12.25
C ALA A 498 13.84 -0.10 13.41
N ALA A 499 14.00 -1.29 13.97
CA ALA A 499 15.07 -1.59 14.91
C ALA A 499 15.77 -2.88 14.48
N THR A 500 17.10 -2.81 14.42
CA THR A 500 17.97 -3.94 14.13
C THR A 500 18.79 -4.28 15.36
N CYS A 501 18.73 -5.55 15.75
CA CYS A 501 19.31 -6.09 16.98
C CYS A 501 20.11 -7.35 16.69
N ARG A 502 21.13 -7.63 17.50
CA ARG A 502 21.83 -8.92 17.45
C ARG A 502 21.00 -9.97 18.16
N LEU A 503 20.76 -11.11 17.49
CA LEU A 503 20.03 -12.26 17.99
C LEU A 503 21.00 -13.39 18.28
N LEU A 504 21.08 -13.83 19.53
CA LEU A 504 21.75 -15.06 19.91
C LEU A 504 20.70 -16.16 20.05
N TYR A 505 20.80 -17.20 19.23
CA TYR A 505 19.91 -18.35 19.25
C TYR A 505 20.66 -19.62 19.66
N THR A 506 20.18 -20.25 20.73
CA THR A 506 20.74 -21.49 21.28
C THR A 506 19.65 -22.56 21.41
N GLN A 507 20.03 -23.77 21.82
CA GLN A 507 19.09 -24.86 21.98
C GLN A 507 17.98 -24.60 23.01
N THR A 508 18.27 -23.81 24.07
CA THR A 508 17.37 -23.62 25.22
C THR A 508 16.83 -22.21 25.38
N TYR A 509 17.49 -21.21 24.79
CA TYR A 509 17.04 -19.81 24.86
C TYR A 509 17.46 -19.02 23.63
N ALA A 510 16.73 -17.94 23.38
CA ALA A 510 17.09 -16.89 22.44
C ALA A 510 17.09 -15.55 23.16
N ARG A 511 17.96 -14.64 22.73
CA ARG A 511 18.04 -13.29 23.28
C ARG A 511 18.42 -12.29 22.19
N VAL A 512 17.78 -11.12 22.21
CA VAL A 512 18.20 -9.96 21.42
C VAL A 512 18.90 -8.92 22.28
N PHE A 513 19.89 -8.23 21.71
CA PHE A 513 20.67 -7.17 22.37
C PHE A 513 21.36 -6.27 21.33
N ASP A 514 21.91 -5.14 21.79
CA ASP A 514 22.60 -4.15 20.93
C ASP A 514 21.70 -3.63 19.79
N CYS A 515 20.44 -3.36 20.13
CA CYS A 515 19.45 -2.81 19.22
C CYS A 515 19.77 -1.37 18.80
N LYS A 516 19.56 -1.07 17.52
CA LYS A 516 19.71 0.28 16.94
C LYS A 516 18.52 0.60 16.05
N HIS A 517 18.07 1.85 16.13
CA HIS A 517 17.07 2.36 15.20
C HIS A 517 17.67 2.55 13.82
N GLU A 518 16.90 2.16 12.82
CA GLU A 518 17.22 2.35 11.43
C GLU A 518 15.93 2.49 10.59
N ARG A 519 16.13 2.68 9.30
CA ARG A 519 15.04 2.63 8.33
C ARG A 519 14.68 1.17 8.01
N PRO A 520 13.38 0.88 7.79
CA PRO A 520 12.89 -0.39 7.24
C PRO A 520 13.65 -0.95 6.03
#